data_AF-A0A9W6VM41-F1
#
_entry.id   AF-A0A9W6VM41-F1
#
_cell.length_a   1.000
_cell.length_b   1.000
_cell.length_c   1.000
_cell.angle_alpha   90.00
_cell.angle_beta   90.00
_cell.angle_gamma   90.00
#
_symmetry.space_group_name_H-M   'P 1'
#
loop_
_entity.id
_entity.type
_entity.pdbx_description
1 polymer ?
#
loop_
_entity_poly.entity_id
_entity_poly.type
_entity_poly.pdbx_seq_one_letter_code
_entity_poly.pdbx_strand_id
1 'polypeptide(L)'
;MGGVCIVDLISVSALVSLLSKIFNSTTEKGGEQLWQSLTSVVRRLFGRNTTSVEAVKRLGERPGDPDAIRALAKALVDDAGRDPQAAAQLRHWVLAAERTIAADGAVSGEVSGNVAF
;
A
#
# COMPACT_ATOMS: atom_id res chain seq x y z
N MET A 1 20.30 -2.61 17.52
CA MET A 1 19.55 -3.88 17.59
C MET A 1 18.12 -3.59 17.19
N GLY A 2 17.62 -4.32 16.20
CA GLY A 2 16.33 -4.08 15.55
C GLY A 2 16.45 -4.51 14.10
N GLY A 3 16.90 -5.75 13.89
CA GLY A 3 16.89 -6.34 12.57
C GLY A 3 15.46 -6.27 12.06
N VAL A 4 15.26 -5.55 10.97
CA VAL A 4 14.09 -5.73 10.12
C VAL A 4 14.14 -7.20 9.73
N CYS A 5 13.46 -8.04 10.51
CA CYS A 5 12.89 -9.24 9.95
C CYS A 5 12.12 -8.70 8.76
N ILE A 6 12.60 -9.02 7.56
CA ILE A 6 11.84 -9.43 6.38
C ILE A 6 10.52 -10.09 6.82
N VAL A 7 9.66 -9.30 7.46
CA VAL A 7 8.24 -9.55 7.60
C VAL A 7 7.83 -9.81 6.18
N ASP A 8 7.21 -10.96 5.97
CA ASP A 8 6.66 -11.32 4.69
C ASP A 8 6.03 -10.06 4.09
N LEU A 9 6.60 -9.55 2.98
CA LEU A 9 6.17 -8.27 2.40
C LEU A 9 4.68 -8.33 2.00
N ILE A 10 4.14 -9.55 1.96
CA ILE A 10 2.77 -9.92 1.68
C ILE A 10 2.12 -10.48 2.96
N SER A 11 2.49 -9.97 4.15
CA SER A 11 1.77 -10.24 5.39
C SER A 11 0.58 -9.31 5.54
N VAL A 12 -0.52 -9.81 6.08
CA VAL A 12 -1.73 -9.02 6.36
C VAL A 12 -1.39 -7.77 7.18
N SER A 13 -0.52 -7.88 8.19
CA SER A 13 -0.14 -6.75 9.03
C SER A 13 0.71 -5.69 8.30
N ALA A 14 1.58 -6.11 7.36
CA ALA A 14 2.39 -5.21 6.56
C ALA A 14 1.51 -4.42 5.57
N LEU A 15 0.60 -5.12 4.89
CA LEU A 15 -0.39 -4.51 4.00
C LEU A 15 -1.33 -3.55 4.74
N VAL A 16 -1.82 -3.92 5.94
CA VAL A 16 -2.64 -3.04 6.77
C VAL A 16 -1.88 -1.77 7.15
N SER A 17 -0.62 -1.90 7.56
CA SER A 17 0.22 -0.76 7.94
C SER A 17 0.49 0.16 6.75
N LEU A 18 0.80 -0.41 5.58
CA LEU A 18 1.04 0.34 4.35
C LEU A 18 -0.22 1.08 3.90
N LEU A 19 -1.36 0.40 3.86
CA LEU A 19 -2.65 0.99 3.51
C LEU A 19 -3.03 2.09 4.51
N SER A 20 -2.91 1.83 5.80
CA SER A 20 -3.15 2.86 6.84
C SER A 20 -2.24 4.07 6.63
N LYS A 21 -0.98 3.87 6.26
CA LYS A 21 -0.04 4.97 5.96
C LYS A 21 -0.45 5.75 4.70
N ILE A 22 -0.89 5.06 3.64
CA ILE A 22 -1.44 5.69 2.41
C ILE A 22 -2.67 6.54 2.75
N PHE A 23 -3.59 6.03 3.58
CA PHE A 23 -4.80 6.74 4.01
C PHE A 23 -4.55 7.77 5.11
N ASN A 24 -3.41 7.76 5.80
CA ASN A 24 -3.04 8.71 6.85
C ASN A 24 -2.06 9.79 6.38
N SER A 25 -1.40 9.60 5.23
CA SER A 25 -0.66 10.67 4.49
C SER A 25 -1.62 11.64 3.77
N THR A 26 -2.85 11.75 4.26
CA THR A 26 -4.06 12.30 3.61
C THR A 26 -4.10 13.81 3.42
N THR A 27 -2.95 14.48 3.41
CA THR A 27 -2.83 15.86 2.90
C THR A 27 -2.22 15.94 1.50
N GLU A 28 -1.60 14.87 1.00
CA GLU A 28 -0.77 14.96 -0.20
C GLU A 28 -1.19 13.98 -1.31
N LYS A 29 -1.09 14.47 -2.56
CA LYS A 29 -1.45 13.78 -3.82
C LYS A 29 -0.83 12.38 -3.98
N GLY A 30 0.19 12.05 -3.18
CA GLY A 30 0.86 10.75 -3.16
C GLY A 30 -0.03 9.59 -2.69
N GLY A 31 -0.89 9.80 -1.67
CA GLY A 31 -1.75 8.74 -1.15
C GLY A 31 -2.79 8.26 -2.16
N GLU A 32 -3.44 9.20 -2.84
CA GLU A 32 -4.43 8.90 -3.88
C GLU A 32 -3.80 8.25 -5.12
N GLN A 33 -2.60 8.69 -5.52
CA GLN A 33 -1.89 8.09 -6.65
C GLN A 33 -1.43 6.65 -6.36
N LEU A 34 -0.96 6.38 -5.14
CA LEU A 34 -0.63 5.03 -4.68
C LEU A 34 -1.87 4.13 -4.64
N TRP A 35 -2.99 4.66 -4.13
CA TRP A 35 -4.27 3.94 -4.14
C TRP A 35 -4.75 3.60 -5.56
N GLN A 36 -4.74 4.57 -6.48
CA GLN A 36 -5.09 4.31 -7.89
C GLN A 36 -4.17 3.26 -8.51
N SER A 37 -2.87 3.32 -8.22
CA SER A 37 -1.90 2.32 -8.70
C SER A 37 -2.22 0.93 -8.16
N LEU A 38 -2.54 0.81 -6.86
CA LEU A 38 -2.94 -0.46 -6.25
C LEU A 38 -4.20 -1.02 -6.92
N THR A 39 -5.26 -0.20 -7.05
CA THR A 39 -6.53 -0.66 -7.62
C THR A 39 -6.37 -1.14 -9.06
N SER A 40 -5.49 -0.50 -9.84
CA SER A 40 -5.15 -0.91 -11.21
C SER A 40 -4.40 -2.25 -11.23
N VAL A 41 -3.40 -2.41 -10.36
CA VAL A 41 -2.64 -3.66 -10.21
C VAL A 41 -3.54 -4.82 -9.80
N VAL A 42 -4.37 -4.63 -8.76
CA VAL A 42 -5.31 -5.65 -8.26
C VAL A 42 -6.32 -6.03 -9.33
N ARG A 43 -6.93 -5.05 -10.02
CA ARG A 43 -7.89 -5.32 -11.10
C ARG A 43 -7.24 -6.05 -12.29
N ARG A 44 -5.98 -5.76 -12.59
CA ARG A 44 -5.22 -6.40 -13.68
C ARG A 44 -4.81 -7.83 -13.34
N LEU A 45 -4.40 -8.06 -12.08
CA LEU A 45 -3.91 -9.35 -11.61
C LEU A 45 -5.03 -10.34 -11.32
N PHE A 46 -6.01 -9.90 -10.52
CA PHE A 46 -7.05 -10.77 -9.99
C PHE A 46 -8.35 -10.72 -10.81
N GLY A 47 -8.39 -9.93 -11.89
CA GLY A 47 -9.57 -9.79 -12.74
C GLY A 47 -10.76 -9.13 -12.04
N ARG A 48 -11.91 -9.06 -12.72
CA ARG A 48 -13.08 -8.27 -12.29
C ARG A 48 -13.94 -8.91 -11.19
N ASN A 49 -13.69 -10.16 -10.80
CA ASN A 49 -14.61 -10.99 -10.02
C ASN A 49 -13.94 -11.74 -8.86
N THR A 50 -12.95 -11.13 -8.23
CA THR A 50 -12.25 -11.69 -7.06
C THR A 50 -12.56 -10.91 -5.80
N THR A 51 -12.49 -11.61 -4.66
CA THR A 51 -12.71 -11.05 -3.32
C THR A 51 -11.79 -9.85 -3.06
N SER A 52 -10.60 -9.85 -3.65
CA SER A 52 -9.63 -8.74 -3.62
C SER A 52 -10.18 -7.46 -4.25
N VAL A 53 -10.84 -7.54 -5.42
CA VAL A 53 -11.42 -6.36 -6.09
C VAL A 53 -12.65 -5.83 -5.37
N GLU A 54 -13.48 -6.71 -4.81
CA GLU A 54 -14.61 -6.29 -3.96
C GLU A 54 -14.12 -5.60 -2.69
N ALA A 55 -13.06 -6.12 -2.06
CA ALA A 55 -12.47 -5.50 -0.88
C ALA A 55 -11.84 -4.13 -1.20
N VAL A 56 -11.18 -3.98 -2.36
CA VAL A 56 -10.71 -2.68 -2.86
C VAL A 56 -11.87 -1.70 -3.03
N LYS A 57 -12.97 -2.15 -3.64
CA LYS A 57 -14.16 -1.32 -3.88
C LYS A 57 -14.78 -0.86 -2.54
N ARG A 58 -14.96 -1.79 -1.60
CA ARG A 58 -15.47 -1.52 -0.24
C ARG A 58 -14.62 -0.48 0.50
N LEU A 59 -13.29 -0.61 0.41
CA LEU A 59 -12.37 0.34 1.04
C LEU A 59 -12.36 1.70 0.34
N GLY A 60 -12.58 1.74 -0.98
CA GLY A 60 -12.79 2.99 -1.71
C GLY A 60 -14.11 3.70 -1.35
N GLU A 61 -15.16 2.95 -1.00
CA GLU A 61 -16.43 3.49 -0.52
C GLU A 61 -16.35 3.98 0.94
N ARG A 62 -15.47 3.38 1.75
CA ARG A 62 -15.19 3.77 3.15
C ARG A 62 -13.69 3.94 3.39
N PRO A 63 -13.09 5.01 2.86
CA PRO A 63 -11.67 5.28 3.05
C PRO A 63 -11.39 5.50 4.55
N GLY A 64 -10.44 4.75 5.10
CA GLY A 64 -10.04 4.83 6.51
C GLY A 64 -10.74 3.87 7.47
N ASP A 65 -11.65 3.01 6.99
CA ASP A 65 -12.25 1.97 7.85
C ASP A 65 -11.22 0.85 8.13
N PRO A 66 -10.80 0.63 9.39
CA PRO A 66 -9.73 -0.31 9.72
C PRO A 66 -10.13 -1.77 9.44
N ASP A 67 -11.42 -2.08 9.50
CA ASP A 67 -11.93 -3.41 9.21
C ASP A 67 -11.88 -3.67 7.70
N ALA A 68 -12.23 -2.66 6.88
CA ALA A 68 -12.09 -2.72 5.43
C ALA A 68 -10.61 -2.83 4.98
N ILE A 69 -9.69 -2.13 5.65
CA ILE A 69 -8.25 -2.22 5.39
C ILE A 69 -7.75 -3.64 5.67
N ARG A 70 -8.14 -4.22 6.82
CA ARG A 70 -7.78 -5.59 7.19
C ARG A 70 -8.41 -6.63 6.25
N ALA A 71 -9.66 -6.42 5.83
CA ALA A 71 -10.35 -7.29 4.88
C ALA A 71 -9.64 -7.30 3.52
N LEU A 72 -9.23 -6.13 3.02
CA LEU A 72 -8.44 -6.02 1.78
C LEU A 72 -7.10 -6.72 1.89
N ALA A 73 -6.35 -6.45 2.96
CA ALA A 73 -5.06 -7.10 3.18
C ALA A 73 -5.21 -8.62 3.23
N LYS A 74 -6.20 -9.14 3.95
CA LYS A 74 -6.46 -10.58 4.03
C LYS A 74 -6.85 -11.18 2.68
N ALA A 75 -7.70 -10.51 1.91
CA ALA A 75 -8.09 -10.96 0.58
C ALA A 75 -6.87 -11.03 -0.36
N LEU A 76 -6.02 -10.00 -0.36
CA LEU A 76 -4.81 -9.97 -1.18
C LEU A 76 -3.83 -11.10 -0.83
N VAL A 77 -3.66 -11.42 0.46
CA VAL A 77 -2.80 -12.53 0.89
C VAL A 77 -3.37 -13.88 0.46
N ASP A 78 -4.69 -14.10 0.61
CA ASP A 78 -5.34 -15.35 0.20
C ASP A 78 -5.23 -15.57 -1.31
N ASP A 79 -5.47 -14.51 -2.09
CA ASP A 79 -5.42 -14.54 -3.56
C ASP A 79 -3.97 -14.69 -4.07
N ALA A 80 -3.01 -14.00 -3.45
CA ALA A 80 -1.58 -14.18 -3.71
C ALA A 80 -1.09 -15.60 -3.34
N GLY A 81 -1.67 -16.23 -2.33
CA GLY A 81 -1.39 -17.62 -1.99
C GLY A 81 -1.87 -18.62 -3.05
N ARG A 82 -2.89 -18.26 -3.84
CA ARG A 82 -3.42 -19.07 -4.95
C ARG A 82 -2.70 -18.82 -6.26
N ASP A 83 -2.24 -17.59 -6.49
CA ASP A 83 -1.55 -17.20 -7.73
C ASP A 83 -0.15 -16.59 -7.44
N PRO A 84 0.93 -17.35 -7.70
CA PRO A 84 2.29 -16.89 -7.40
C PRO A 84 2.74 -15.72 -8.29
N GLN A 85 2.14 -15.54 -9.47
CA GLN A 85 2.44 -14.40 -10.35
C GLN A 85 1.84 -13.10 -9.78
N ALA A 86 0.62 -13.18 -9.25
CA ALA A 86 -0.03 -12.08 -8.54
C ALA A 86 0.74 -11.73 -7.26
N ALA A 87 1.23 -12.73 -6.51
CA ALA A 87 2.09 -12.51 -5.35
C ALA A 87 3.38 -11.74 -5.71
N ALA A 88 4.08 -12.15 -6.77
CA ALA A 88 5.31 -11.49 -7.22
C ALA A 88 5.07 -10.03 -7.62
N GLN A 89 3.97 -9.77 -8.31
CA GLN A 89 3.63 -8.44 -8.80
C GLN A 89 3.09 -7.53 -7.68
N LEU A 90 2.34 -8.08 -6.71
CA LEU A 90 1.93 -7.38 -5.49
C LEU A 90 3.16 -7.00 -4.65
N ARG A 91 4.13 -7.92 -4.49
CA ARG A 91 5.39 -7.63 -3.81
C ARG A 91 6.18 -6.51 -4.50
N HIS A 92 6.24 -6.54 -5.84
CA HIS A 92 6.89 -5.48 -6.60
C HIS A 92 6.20 -4.13 -6.35
N TRP A 93 4.87 -4.11 -6.36
CA TRP A 93 4.11 -2.89 -6.05
C TRP A 93 4.36 -2.41 -4.61
N VAL A 94 4.37 -3.28 -3.61
CA VAL A 94 4.66 -2.92 -2.20
C VAL A 94 6.05 -2.28 -2.09
N LEU A 95 7.07 -2.87 -2.71
CA LEU A 95 8.42 -2.29 -2.73
C LEU A 95 8.47 -0.90 -3.39
N ALA A 96 7.71 -0.71 -4.48
CA ALA A 96 7.60 0.59 -5.13
C ALA A 96 6.87 1.60 -4.24
N ALA A 97 5.77 1.20 -3.60
CA ALA A 97 5.00 2.05 -2.70
C ALA A 97 5.80 2.46 -1.46
N GLU A 98 6.53 1.53 -0.83
CA GLU A 98 7.42 1.86 0.29
C GLU A 98 8.52 2.83 -0.12
N ARG A 99 9.09 2.66 -1.32
CA ARG A 99 10.09 3.59 -1.84
C ARG A 99 9.50 4.98 -2.09
N THR A 100 8.28 5.06 -2.63
CA THR A 100 7.58 6.33 -2.82
C THR A 100 7.29 7.00 -1.48
N ILE A 101 6.76 6.28 -0.49
CA ILE A 101 6.47 6.81 0.85
C ILE A 101 7.75 7.21 1.58
N ALA A 102 8.84 6.47 1.41
CA ALA A 102 10.15 6.81 1.97
C ALA A 102 10.77 8.04 1.29
N ALA A 103 10.60 8.19 -0.02
CA ALA A 103 11.04 9.37 -0.76
C ALA A 103 10.21 10.62 -0.40
N ASP A 104 8.90 10.46 -0.19
CA ASP A 104 7.98 11.50 0.26
C ASP A 104 8.30 11.93 1.71
N GLY A 105 8.63 10.98 2.59
CA GLY A 105 9.15 11.26 3.92
C GLY A 105 10.55 11.90 3.94
N ALA A 106 11.35 11.73 2.88
CA ALA A 106 12.69 12.32 2.77
C ALA A 106 12.67 13.77 2.27
N VAL A 107 11.57 14.25 1.67
CA VAL A 107 11.43 15.67 1.24
C VAL A 107 10.91 16.62 2.33
N SER A 108 10.64 16.14 3.54
CA SER A 108 10.43 17.00 4.73
C SER A 108 11.73 17.40 5.46
N GLY A 109 12.88 17.20 4.82
CA GLY A 109 14.21 17.35 5.43
C GLY A 109 15.19 18.21 4.63
N GLU A 110 14.75 19.22 3.89
CA GLU A 110 15.64 20.32 3.50
C GLU A 110 14.88 21.65 3.38
N VAL A 111 14.40 22.16 4.51
CA VAL A 111 14.57 23.60 4.76
C VAL A 111 16.07 23.78 4.96
N SER A 112 16.81 23.88 3.86
CA SER A 112 18.04 24.66 3.90
C SER A 112 17.57 26.09 4.00
N GLY A 113 17.41 26.55 5.25
CA GLY A 113 17.37 27.95 5.56
C GLY A 113 18.66 28.56 5.03
N ASN A 114 18.63 29.07 3.81
CA ASN A 114 19.58 30.07 3.36
C ASN A 114 19.11 31.42 3.91
N VAL A 115 19.24 31.57 5.23
CA VAL A 115 19.35 32.87 5.86
C VAL A 115 20.74 33.00 6.47
N ALA A 116 21.34 34.15 6.19
CA ALA A 116 22.61 34.70 6.68
C ALA A 116 23.87 34.19 5.92
N PHE A 117 24.73 35.05 5.37
CA PHE A 117 25.02 36.47 5.64
C PHE A 117 25.32 37.25 4.35
#